data_AF-Q1A2Z5-F1
#
_entry.id   AF-Q1A2Z5-F1
#
_cell.length_a   1.000
_cell.length_b   1.000
_cell.length_c   1.000
_cell.angle_alpha   90.00
_cell.angle_beta   90.00
_cell.angle_gamma   90.00
#
_symmetry.space_group_name_H-M   'P 1'
#
loop_
_entity.id
_entity.type
_entity.pdbx_description
1 polymer ?
#
loop_
_entity_poly.entity_id
_entity_poly.type
_entity_poly.pdbx_seq_one_letter_code
_entity_poly.pdbx_strand_id
1 'polypeptide(L)'
;LDLACQYLARKTINYAIVGGVSLNLSPVFTRLLQDSSMLAPDGKCKTFGQRATGYVPGEGVGVVALERLSDSRSRGSKVYSVIASSHVNQDGKSNGLTAPNGVAQEQVIARALQRANVDPGRVQYVETHGTGTP
;
A
#
# COMPACT_ATOMS: atom_id res chain seq x y z
N LEU A 1 0.51 -0.54 -8.86
CA LEU A 1 1.44 -1.68 -8.73
C LEU A 1 0.80 -2.99 -9.18
N ASP A 2 -0.27 -3.42 -8.51
CA ASP A 2 -0.92 -4.72 -8.76
C ASP A 2 -1.29 -4.98 -10.23
N LEU A 3 -1.94 -4.02 -10.89
CA LEU A 3 -2.30 -4.15 -12.32
C LEU A 3 -1.08 -4.38 -13.23
N ALA A 4 0.02 -3.68 -12.98
CA ALA A 4 1.24 -3.85 -13.76
C ALA A 4 1.85 -5.25 -13.55
N CYS A 5 1.85 -5.75 -12.31
CA CYS A 5 2.26 -7.13 -12.01
C CYS A 5 1.38 -8.14 -12.75
N GLN A 6 0.06 -7.95 -12.78
CA GLN A 6 -0.85 -8.82 -13.53
C GLN A 6 -0.56 -8.83 -15.04
N TYR A 7 -0.34 -7.66 -15.64
CA TYR A 7 -0.04 -7.55 -17.07
C TYR A 7 1.34 -8.13 -17.44
N LEU A 8 2.35 -7.90 -16.61
CA LEU A 8 3.68 -8.52 -16.77
C LEU A 8 3.60 -10.05 -16.68
N ALA A 9 2.86 -10.59 -15.71
CA ALA A 9 2.68 -12.03 -15.52
C ALA A 9 1.94 -12.68 -16.69
N ARG A 10 0.92 -12.00 -17.24
CA ARG A 10 0.19 -12.43 -18.45
C ARG A 10 0.97 -12.21 -19.74
N LYS A 11 2.18 -11.65 -19.68
CA LYS A 11 3.02 -11.29 -20.83
C LYS A 11 2.34 -10.34 -21.83
N THR A 12 1.36 -9.55 -21.38
CA THR A 12 0.72 -8.52 -22.22
C THR A 12 1.61 -7.28 -22.38
N ILE A 13 2.53 -7.07 -21.44
CA ILE A 13 3.59 -6.05 -21.50
C ILE A 13 4.94 -6.66 -21.11
N ASN A 14 6.04 -6.04 -21.52
CA ASN A 14 7.40 -6.48 -21.15
C ASN A 14 8.01 -5.68 -20.00
N TYR A 15 7.62 -4.41 -19.89
CA TYR A 15 8.09 -3.47 -18.88
C TYR A 15 6.90 -2.64 -18.38
N ALA A 16 7.00 -2.14 -17.16
CA ALA A 16 6.06 -1.18 -16.61
C ALA A 16 6.78 -0.13 -15.77
N ILE A 17 6.42 1.14 -15.93
CA ILE A 17 6.76 2.19 -14.97
C ILE A 17 5.54 2.36 -14.08
N VAL A 18 5.74 2.21 -12.77
CA VAL A 18 4.67 2.33 -11.77
C VAL A 18 5.08 3.39 -10.78
N GLY A 19 4.18 4.32 -10.49
CA GLY A 19 4.43 5.33 -9.47
C GLY A 19 3.16 5.86 -8.85
N GLY A 20 3.35 6.78 -7.91
CA GLY A 20 2.31 7.56 -7.27
C GLY A 20 2.85 8.93 -6.89
N VAL A 21 1.96 9.91 -6.86
CA VAL A 21 2.26 11.28 -6.45
C VAL A 21 1.13 11.78 -5.54
N SER A 22 1.49 12.50 -4.50
CA SER A 22 0.56 13.20 -3.62
C SER A 22 1.15 14.56 -3.26
N LEU A 23 0.38 15.62 -3.52
CA LEU A 23 0.76 17.01 -3.26
C LEU A 23 -0.44 17.74 -2.64
N ASN A 24 -0.19 18.51 -1.59
CA ASN A 24 -1.14 19.35 -0.86
C ASN A 24 -1.17 20.75 -1.46
N LEU A 25 -1.70 20.86 -2.69
CA LEU A 25 -1.70 22.10 -3.46
C LEU A 25 -2.79 23.10 -3.03
N SER A 26 -3.70 22.70 -2.16
CA SER A 26 -4.84 23.50 -1.71
C SER A 26 -5.23 23.15 -0.28
N PRO A 27 -5.63 24.14 0.55
CA PRO A 27 -6.10 23.88 1.91
C PRO A 27 -7.47 23.19 1.96
N VAL A 28 -8.21 23.10 0.84
CA VAL A 28 -9.56 22.53 0.82
C VAL A 28 -9.58 21.09 1.33
N PHE A 29 -8.65 20.26 0.88
CA PHE A 29 -8.59 18.86 1.30
C PHE A 29 -8.25 18.73 2.79
N THR A 30 -7.26 19.48 3.27
CA THR A 30 -6.90 19.50 4.69
C THR A 30 -8.05 19.96 5.59
N ARG A 31 -8.83 20.98 5.17
CA ARG A 31 -10.04 21.39 5.90
C ARG A 31 -11.08 20.28 5.97
N LEU A 32 -11.36 19.60 4.86
CA LEU A 32 -12.31 18.48 4.83
C LEU A 32 -11.90 17.36 5.81
N LEU A 33 -10.61 17.05 5.89
CA LEU A 33 -10.09 16.06 6.84
C LEU A 33 -10.21 16.53 8.29
N GLN A 34 -9.98 17.82 8.55
CA GLN A 34 -10.16 18.42 9.86
C GLN A 34 -11.61 18.36 10.31
N ASP A 35 -12.54 18.77 9.43
CA ASP A 35 -13.98 18.76 9.70
C ASP A 35 -14.51 17.32 9.91
N SER A 36 -13.84 16.34 9.30
CA SER A 36 -14.13 14.91 9.50
C SER A 36 -13.41 14.29 10.72
N SER A 37 -12.72 15.11 11.54
CA SER A 37 -11.96 14.66 12.72
C SER A 37 -10.91 13.57 12.42
N MET A 38 -10.32 13.61 11.22
CA MET A 38 -9.31 12.62 10.79
C MET A 38 -7.86 13.03 11.10
N LEU A 39 -7.62 14.34 11.30
CA LEU A 39 -6.29 14.89 11.51
C LEU A 39 -5.84 14.83 12.97
N ALA A 40 -4.58 14.46 13.20
CA ALA A 40 -3.94 14.59 14.51
C ALA A 40 -3.63 16.07 14.83
N PRO A 41 -4.14 16.64 15.93
CA PRO A 41 -3.93 18.06 16.26
C PRO A 41 -2.46 18.43 16.52
N ASP A 42 -1.65 17.47 16.96
CA ASP A 42 -0.22 17.67 17.24
C ASP A 42 0.68 17.34 16.04
N GLY A 43 0.09 17.10 14.87
CA GLY A 43 0.83 17.00 13.63
C GLY A 43 1.64 15.70 13.50
N LYS A 44 1.26 14.61 14.17
CA LYS A 44 2.00 13.34 14.14
C LYS A 44 1.11 12.11 13.96
N CYS A 45 1.49 11.25 13.02
CA CYS A 45 0.99 9.88 12.95
C CYS A 45 1.67 9.06 14.06
N LYS A 46 0.97 8.77 15.15
CA LYS A 46 1.49 7.98 16.28
C LYS A 46 1.14 6.51 16.11
N THR A 47 1.68 5.90 15.07
CA THR A 47 1.43 4.51 14.69
C THR A 47 1.64 3.56 15.87
N PHE A 48 0.62 2.78 16.23
CA PHE A 48 0.59 1.87 17.39
C PHE A 48 0.81 2.52 18.77
N GLY A 49 0.79 3.85 18.86
CA GLY A 49 0.97 4.57 20.11
C GLY A 49 -0.33 4.74 20.88
N GLN A 50 -0.30 4.57 22.20
CA GLN A 50 -1.47 4.74 23.08
C GLN A 50 -2.13 6.13 22.97
N ARG A 51 -1.38 7.14 22.52
CA ARG A 51 -1.85 8.53 22.35
C ARG A 51 -2.17 8.88 20.90
N ALA A 52 -2.43 7.88 20.06
CA ALA A 52 -2.92 8.01 18.68
C ALA A 52 -4.21 8.81 18.64
N THR A 53 -4.27 9.81 17.75
CA THR A 53 -5.37 10.79 17.67
C THR A 53 -5.74 11.17 16.24
N GLY A 54 -5.24 10.44 15.24
CA GLY A 54 -5.41 10.75 13.81
C GLY A 54 -4.09 10.70 13.04
N TYR A 55 -4.13 11.13 11.79
CA TYR A 55 -2.96 11.15 10.91
C TYR A 55 -2.65 12.57 10.41
N VAL A 56 -1.56 12.71 9.65
CA VAL A 56 -1.20 13.94 8.95
C VAL A 56 -0.93 13.67 7.48
N PRO A 57 -1.53 14.42 6.55
CA PRO A 57 -1.21 14.33 5.13
C PRO A 57 0.25 14.67 4.88
N GLY A 58 0.97 13.77 4.21
CA GLY A 58 2.31 14.01 3.68
C GLY A 58 2.27 14.30 2.18
N GLU A 59 3.37 14.81 1.65
CA GLU A 59 3.59 14.95 0.21
C GLU A 59 4.72 14.01 -0.24
N GLY A 60 4.68 13.59 -1.50
CA GLY A 60 5.73 12.76 -2.04
C GLY A 60 5.46 12.26 -3.46
N VAL A 61 6.54 11.83 -4.11
CA VAL A 61 6.52 11.16 -5.40
C VAL A 61 7.44 9.96 -5.35
N GLY A 62 6.99 8.84 -5.92
CA GLY A 62 7.78 7.62 -6.00
C GLY A 62 7.50 6.89 -7.31
N VAL A 63 8.55 6.33 -7.90
CA VAL A 63 8.48 5.59 -9.17
C VAL A 63 9.39 4.37 -9.10
N VAL A 64 8.89 3.25 -9.61
CA VAL A 64 9.63 2.01 -9.80
C VAL A 64 9.47 1.51 -11.24
N ALA A 65 10.55 0.95 -11.79
CA ALA A 65 10.52 0.24 -13.05
C ALA A 65 10.41 -1.27 -12.77
N LEU A 66 9.50 -1.94 -13.47
CA LEU A 66 9.20 -3.35 -13.31
C LEU A 66 9.36 -4.09 -14.63
N GLU A 67 9.80 -5.32 -14.51
CA GLU A 67 9.91 -6.30 -15.58
C GLU A 67 9.78 -7.69 -14.96
N ARG A 68 9.63 -8.74 -15.78
CA ARG A 68 9.65 -10.11 -15.26
C ARG A 68 11.08 -10.47 -14.83
N LEU A 69 11.20 -11.14 -13.69
CA LEU A 69 12.49 -11.59 -13.15
C LEU A 69 13.28 -12.47 -14.14
N SER A 70 12.60 -13.30 -14.94
CA SER A 70 13.21 -14.09 -16.01
C SER A 70 13.95 -13.21 -17.03
N ASP A 71 13.36 -12.08 -17.35
CA ASP A 71 13.85 -11.17 -18.38
C ASP A 71 14.98 -10.30 -17.81
N SER A 72 14.92 -9.89 -16.54
CA SER A 72 16.05 -9.28 -15.84
C SER A 72 17.27 -10.20 -15.84
N ARG A 73 17.06 -11.48 -15.50
CA ARG A 73 18.13 -12.48 -15.42
C ARG A 73 18.76 -12.75 -16.78
N SER A 74 17.97 -12.85 -17.85
CA SER A 74 18.51 -13.09 -19.20
C SER A 74 19.33 -11.91 -19.73
N ARG A 75 18.97 -10.68 -19.33
CA ARG A 75 19.71 -9.46 -19.70
C ARG A 75 20.87 -9.13 -18.76
N GLY A 76 21.00 -9.80 -17.61
CA GLY A 76 21.94 -9.40 -16.57
C GLY A 76 21.60 -8.04 -15.93
N SER A 77 20.33 -7.64 -15.96
CA SER A 77 19.88 -6.38 -15.37
C SER A 77 19.93 -6.44 -13.83
N LYS A 78 20.28 -5.31 -13.20
CA LYS A 78 20.31 -5.20 -11.73
C LYS A 78 18.89 -5.33 -11.17
N VAL A 79 18.69 -6.30 -10.29
CA VAL A 79 17.42 -6.51 -9.56
C VAL A 79 17.56 -5.95 -8.15
N TYR A 80 16.74 -4.97 -7.79
CA TYR A 80 16.70 -4.40 -6.44
C TYR A 80 15.89 -5.27 -5.48
N SER A 81 14.74 -5.77 -5.94
CA SER A 81 13.82 -6.60 -5.18
C SER A 81 12.91 -7.40 -6.10
N VAL A 82 12.23 -8.41 -5.57
CA VAL A 82 11.26 -9.23 -6.30
C VAL A 82 9.90 -9.08 -5.63
N ILE A 83 8.89 -8.72 -6.43
CA ILE A 83 7.50 -8.72 -6.00
C ILE A 83 6.96 -10.14 -6.19
N ALA A 84 6.86 -10.91 -5.09
CA ALA A 84 6.38 -12.28 -5.14
C ALA A 84 4.87 -12.36 -5.44
N SER A 85 4.09 -11.42 -4.90
CA SER A 85 2.66 -11.27 -5.20
C SER A 85 2.16 -9.87 -4.85
N SER A 86 0.99 -9.54 -5.37
CA SER A 86 0.18 -8.40 -4.94
C SER A 86 -1.29 -8.79 -4.94
N HIS A 87 -2.08 -8.12 -4.11
CA HIS A 87 -3.52 -8.34 -4.07
C HIS A 87 -4.27 -7.08 -3.66
N VAL A 88 -5.50 -6.94 -4.14
CA VAL A 88 -6.42 -5.84 -3.84
C VAL A 88 -7.80 -6.43 -3.60
N ASN A 89 -8.50 -5.95 -2.58
CA ASN A 89 -9.91 -6.21 -2.33
C ASN A 89 -10.61 -4.93 -1.85
N GLN A 90 -11.78 -5.06 -1.23
CA GLN A 90 -12.57 -3.96 -0.70
C GLN A 90 -13.13 -4.31 0.68
N ASP A 91 -13.30 -3.30 1.52
CA ASP A 91 -13.83 -3.45 2.89
C ASP A 91 -15.30 -3.90 2.92
N GLY A 92 -16.04 -3.68 1.83
CA GLY A 92 -17.43 -4.11 1.69
C GLY A 92 -18.35 -3.43 2.71
N LYS A 93 -19.27 -4.20 3.31
CA LYS A 93 -20.15 -3.70 4.37
C LYS A 93 -19.38 -3.65 5.69
N SER A 94 -19.11 -2.44 6.19
CA SER A 94 -18.46 -2.18 7.49
C SER A 94 -19.32 -1.27 8.38
N ASN A 95 -18.78 -0.85 9.54
CA ASN A 95 -19.48 0.00 10.52
C ASN A 95 -19.70 1.45 10.07
N GLY A 96 -19.28 1.80 8.86
CA GLY A 96 -19.45 3.13 8.27
C GLY A 96 -18.64 3.23 6.99
N LEU A 97 -18.97 4.18 6.12
CA LEU A 97 -18.32 4.31 4.80
C LEU A 97 -16.77 4.42 4.89
N THR A 98 -16.27 5.03 5.95
CA THR A 98 -14.84 5.25 6.20
C THR A 98 -14.26 4.30 7.26
N ALA A 99 -15.07 3.40 7.83
CA ALA A 99 -14.64 2.49 8.88
C ALA A 99 -13.93 1.26 8.26
N PRO A 100 -12.69 0.95 8.69
CA PRO A 100 -11.94 -0.17 8.15
C PRO A 100 -12.57 -1.51 8.50
N ASN A 101 -12.35 -2.53 7.66
CA ASN A 101 -12.80 -3.90 7.93
C ASN A 101 -11.62 -4.86 8.17
N GLY A 102 -11.42 -5.27 9.43
CA GLY A 102 -10.34 -6.17 9.82
C GLY A 102 -10.36 -7.52 9.09
N VAL A 103 -11.54 -8.11 8.88
CA VAL A 103 -11.67 -9.39 8.17
C VAL A 103 -11.28 -9.24 6.69
N ALA A 104 -11.65 -8.13 6.06
CA ALA A 104 -11.23 -7.86 4.67
C ALA A 104 -9.71 -7.68 4.58
N GLN A 105 -9.09 -7.03 5.56
CA GLN A 105 -7.63 -6.86 5.62
C GLN A 105 -6.90 -8.20 5.86
N GLU A 106 -7.40 -9.05 6.76
CA GLU A 106 -6.85 -10.40 6.95
C GLU A 106 -6.92 -11.22 5.67
N GLN A 107 -8.06 -11.16 4.97
CA GLN A 107 -8.26 -11.88 3.70
C GLN A 107 -7.31 -11.41 2.61
N VAL A 108 -7.10 -10.09 2.44
CA VAL A 108 -6.22 -9.58 1.39
C VAL A 108 -4.77 -9.99 1.64
N ILE A 109 -4.32 -9.96 2.90
CA ILE A 109 -2.98 -10.37 3.32
C ILE A 109 -2.81 -11.88 3.10
N ALA A 110 -3.76 -12.70 3.57
CA ALA A 110 -3.71 -14.15 3.40
C ALA A 110 -3.68 -14.57 1.93
N ARG A 111 -4.43 -13.89 1.04
CA ARG A 111 -4.39 -14.15 -0.40
C ARG A 111 -3.09 -13.72 -1.05
N ALA A 112 -2.49 -12.61 -0.63
CA ALA A 112 -1.17 -12.23 -1.11
C ALA A 112 -0.11 -13.28 -0.72
N LEU A 113 -0.07 -13.71 0.54
CA LEU A 113 0.87 -14.74 1.03
C LEU A 113 0.67 -16.07 0.33
N GLN A 114 -0.58 -16.51 0.19
CA GLN A 114 -0.90 -17.76 -0.52
C GLN A 114 -0.48 -17.71 -1.99
N ARG A 115 -0.76 -16.61 -2.71
CA ARG A 115 -0.34 -16.45 -4.12
C ARG A 115 1.18 -16.37 -4.27
N ALA A 116 1.88 -15.82 -3.29
CA ALA A 116 3.34 -15.80 -3.24
C ALA A 116 3.95 -17.16 -2.87
N ASN A 117 3.14 -18.11 -2.38
CA ASN A 117 3.59 -19.35 -1.76
C ASN A 117 4.60 -19.09 -0.61
N VAL A 118 4.29 -18.11 0.24
CA VAL A 118 5.11 -17.71 1.38
C VAL A 118 4.40 -18.08 2.68
N ASP A 119 5.08 -18.85 3.53
CA ASP A 119 4.65 -19.12 4.90
C ASP A 119 4.64 -17.80 5.71
N PRO A 120 3.53 -17.44 6.38
CA PRO A 120 3.46 -16.25 7.22
C PRO A 120 4.59 -16.14 8.26
N GLY A 121 5.04 -17.27 8.84
CA GLY A 121 6.13 -17.31 9.82
C GLY A 121 7.50 -16.96 9.26
N ARG A 122 7.63 -16.85 7.93
CA ARG A 122 8.86 -16.37 7.26
C ARG A 122 8.85 -14.87 7.01
N VAL A 123 7.76 -14.16 7.29
CA VAL A 123 7.69 -12.71 7.14
C VAL A 123 8.44 -12.06 8.31
N GLN A 124 9.54 -11.38 7.99
CA GLN A 124 10.42 -10.74 8.99
C GLN A 124 10.07 -9.27 9.24
N TYR A 125 9.37 -8.64 8.30
CA TYR A 125 9.06 -7.22 8.34
C TYR A 125 7.71 -6.96 7.70
N VAL A 126 6.95 -6.03 8.28
CA VAL A 126 5.66 -5.57 7.77
C VAL A 126 5.66 -4.04 7.74
N GLU A 127 5.63 -3.47 6.54
CA GLU A 127 5.32 -2.05 6.37
C GLU A 127 3.81 -1.87 6.51
N THR A 128 3.36 -1.28 7.61
CA THR A 128 1.93 -1.16 7.92
C THR A 128 1.33 0.15 7.41
N HIS A 129 0.02 0.19 7.16
CA HIS A 129 -0.65 1.45 6.83
C HIS A 129 -0.54 2.49 7.95
N GLY A 130 -0.73 2.05 9.20
CA GLY A 130 -0.20 2.71 10.38
C GLY A 130 -0.59 4.19 10.58
N THR A 131 -1.83 4.57 10.29
CA THR A 131 -2.26 5.98 10.30
C THR A 131 -2.24 6.66 11.68
N GLY A 132 -2.14 5.91 12.78
CA GLY A 132 -2.12 6.48 14.13
C GLY A 132 -3.49 6.96 14.60
N THR A 133 -4.54 6.25 14.19
CA THR A 133 -5.93 6.44 14.67
C THR A 133 -6.19 5.62 15.94
N PRO A 134 -7.13 6.07 16.82
CA PRO A 134 -7.56 5.32 18.00
C PRO A 134 -8.14 3.93 17.71
#